data_AF-A0A8D7ZVA9-F1
#
_entry.id   AF-A0A8D7ZVA9-F1
#
_cell.length_a   1.000
_cell.length_b   1.000
_cell.length_c   1.000
_cell.angle_alpha   90.00
_cell.angle_beta   90.00
_cell.angle_gamma   90.00
#
_symmetry.space_group_name_H-M   'P 1'
#
loop_
_entity.id
_entity.type
_entity.pdbx_description
1 polymer ?
#
loop_
_entity_poly.entity_id
_entity_poly.type
_entity_poly.pdbx_seq_one_letter_code
_entity_poly.pdbx_strand_id
1 'polypeptide(L)'
;LPDFSNFDLVTLTAAYIQNRLPSTAAETTPYEMWHCKQPDLSHMKVFGCSAFVRTSTQKEKLIFVGYSFDYKAYRLLEPKSGKVVTSRDVMFLELDNATQAVQAQAEEVLVRLPPIELNESDD
;
A
#
# COMPACT_ATOMS: atom_id res chain seq x y z
N LEU A 1 -7.43 24.90 -10.33
CA LEU A 1 -7.64 24.26 -9.00
C LEU A 1 -7.52 22.76 -9.21
N PRO A 2 -6.77 22.02 -8.37
CA PRO A 2 -6.77 20.56 -8.46
C PRO A 2 -8.21 20.05 -8.30
N ASP A 3 -8.63 19.18 -9.19
CA ASP A 3 -10.00 18.67 -9.24
C ASP A 3 -10.30 17.86 -7.96
N PHE A 4 -11.19 18.39 -7.11
CA PHE A 4 -11.59 17.79 -5.83
C PHE A 4 -12.41 16.52 -6.00
N SER A 5 -12.82 16.17 -7.22
CA SER A 5 -13.56 14.94 -7.54
C SER A 5 -12.85 13.66 -7.08
N ASN A 6 -11.52 13.70 -6.95
CA ASN A 6 -10.71 12.54 -6.57
C ASN A 6 -10.38 12.46 -5.09
N PHE A 7 -10.76 13.45 -4.27
CA PHE A 7 -10.41 13.47 -2.84
C PHE A 7 -11.01 12.28 -2.08
N ASP A 8 -12.24 11.91 -2.40
CA ASP A 8 -12.93 10.77 -1.78
C ASP A 8 -12.20 9.45 -2.01
N LEU A 9 -11.55 9.29 -3.18
CA LEU A 9 -10.78 8.08 -3.51
C LEU A 9 -9.56 7.93 -2.59
N VAL A 10 -8.93 9.06 -2.25
CA VAL A 10 -7.75 9.09 -1.37
C VAL A 10 -8.17 8.80 0.06
N THR A 11 -9.24 9.44 0.55
CA THR A 11 -9.77 9.21 1.90
C THR A 11 -10.19 7.76 2.12
N LEU A 12 -10.89 7.16 1.15
CA LEU A 12 -11.29 5.75 1.22
C LEU A 12 -10.07 4.82 1.25
N THR A 13 -9.03 5.15 0.49
CA THR A 13 -7.79 4.37 0.47
C THR A 13 -7.05 4.45 1.80
N ALA A 14 -6.97 5.63 2.40
CA ALA A 14 -6.37 5.82 3.71
C ALA A 14 -7.10 5.00 4.79
N ALA A 15 -8.44 5.06 4.82
CA ALA A 15 -9.25 4.26 5.74
C ALA A 15 -9.07 2.75 5.49
N TYR A 16 -9.02 2.34 4.21
CA TYR A 16 -8.78 0.94 3.83
C TYR A 16 -7.45 0.40 4.37
N ILE A 17 -6.39 1.21 4.30
CA ILE A 17 -5.05 0.90 4.81
C ILE A 17 -5.07 0.87 6.33
N GLN A 18 -5.58 1.92 6.99
CA GLN A 18 -5.63 2.00 8.45
C GLN A 18 -6.38 0.83 9.08
N ASN A 19 -7.50 0.40 8.48
CA ASN A 19 -8.28 -0.72 9.01
C ASN A 19 -7.52 -2.07 8.97
N ARG A 20 -6.44 -2.19 8.19
CA ARG A 20 -5.64 -3.41 8.03
C ARG A 20 -4.26 -3.31 8.66
N LEU A 21 -3.93 -2.17 9.26
CA LEU A 21 -2.70 -2.01 10.02
C LEU A 21 -3.01 -2.15 11.51
N PRO A 22 -2.12 -2.76 12.28
CA PRO A 22 -2.24 -2.75 13.73
C PRO A 22 -2.08 -1.32 14.22
N SER A 23 -2.82 -0.98 15.27
CA SER A 23 -2.70 0.32 15.93
C SER A 23 -1.81 0.16 17.16
N THR A 24 -1.15 1.23 17.62
CA THR A 24 -0.37 1.17 18.86
C THR A 24 -1.23 0.86 20.09
N ALA A 25 -2.55 1.05 20.00
CA ALA A 25 -3.50 0.79 21.07
C ALA A 25 -4.03 -0.66 21.09
N ALA A 26 -3.80 -1.46 20.04
CA ALA A 26 -4.34 -2.82 19.94
C ALA A 26 -3.42 -3.74 19.12
N GLU A 27 -3.17 -4.94 19.65
CA GLU A 27 -2.38 -5.98 18.97
C GLU A 27 -3.10 -6.59 17.75
N THR A 28 -4.40 -6.31 17.60
CA THR A 28 -5.23 -6.77 16.49
C THR A 28 -5.65 -5.62 15.60
N THR A 29 -5.80 -5.90 14.31
CA THR A 29 -6.27 -4.93 13.32
C THR A 29 -7.79 -4.77 13.41
N PRO A 30 -8.35 -3.57 13.11
CA PRO A 30 -9.81 -3.39 13.00
C PRO A 30 -10.46 -4.40 12.04
N TYR A 31 -9.76 -4.78 10.97
CA TYR A 31 -10.19 -5.81 10.03
C TYR A 31 -10.33 -7.18 10.69
N GLU A 32 -9.35 -7.61 11.50
CA GLU A 32 -9.42 -8.86 12.25
C GLU A 32 -10.55 -8.86 13.27
N MET A 33 -10.76 -7.74 13.96
CA MET A 33 -11.85 -7.61 14.93
C MET A 33 -13.22 -7.76 14.26
N TRP A 34 -13.39 -7.20 13.06
CA TRP A 34 -14.66 -7.24 12.33
C TRP A 34 -14.88 -8.56 11.58
N HIS A 35 -13.84 -9.13 10.99
CA HIS A 35 -13.94 -10.30 10.11
C HIS A 35 -13.43 -11.60 10.74
N CYS A 36 -12.93 -11.56 11.98
CA CYS A 36 -12.29 -12.67 12.69
C CYS A 36 -11.22 -13.39 11.85
N LYS A 37 -10.53 -12.65 10.97
CA LYS A 37 -9.56 -13.17 10.00
C LYS A 37 -8.44 -12.16 9.78
N GLN A 38 -7.20 -12.65 9.71
CA GLN A 38 -6.04 -11.82 9.36
C GLN A 38 -6.19 -11.20 7.96
N PRO A 39 -5.88 -9.90 7.79
CA PRO A 39 -5.94 -9.26 6.49
C PRO A 39 -4.87 -9.82 5.57
N ASP A 40 -5.25 -10.16 4.33
CA ASP A 40 -4.27 -10.38 3.26
C ASP A 40 -3.70 -9.02 2.85
N LEU A 41 -2.39 -8.82 3.05
CA LEU A 41 -1.67 -7.60 2.67
C LEU A 41 -0.90 -7.77 1.36
N SER A 42 -0.95 -8.94 0.72
CA SER A 42 -0.18 -9.25 -0.49
C SER A 42 -0.52 -8.35 -1.68
N HIS A 43 -1.72 -7.79 -1.69
CA HIS A 43 -2.17 -6.84 -2.71
C HIS A 43 -2.00 -5.37 -2.30
N MET A 44 -1.42 -5.08 -1.13
CA MET A 44 -1.11 -3.71 -0.76
C MET A 44 0.01 -3.15 -1.61
N LYS A 45 -0.15 -1.88 -2.00
CA LYS A 45 0.76 -1.13 -2.85
C LYS A 45 1.03 0.26 -2.29
N VAL A 46 2.22 0.78 -2.58
CA VAL A 46 2.67 2.11 -2.12
C VAL A 46 1.84 3.19 -2.80
N PHE A 47 1.07 3.94 -2.00
CA PHE A 47 0.26 5.05 -2.51
C PHE A 47 1.11 6.07 -3.28
N GLY A 48 0.64 6.52 -4.44
CA GLY A 48 1.35 7.48 -5.29
C GLY A 48 2.49 6.90 -6.12
N CYS A 49 2.76 5.58 -6.04
CA CYS A 49 3.80 4.98 -6.86
C CYS A 49 3.44 5.00 -8.35
N SER A 50 4.47 4.90 -9.18
CA SER A 50 4.28 4.80 -10.62
C SER A 50 3.82 3.40 -11.01
N ALA A 51 2.89 3.30 -11.97
CA ALA A 51 2.32 2.02 -12.36
C ALA A 51 1.96 1.98 -13.85
N PHE A 52 1.89 0.78 -14.40
CA PHE A 52 1.47 0.51 -15.78
C PHE A 52 0.38 -0.55 -15.83
N VAL A 53 -0.61 -0.37 -16.70
CA VAL A 53 -1.60 -1.42 -16.99
C VAL A 53 -1.02 -2.38 -18.02
N ARG A 54 -1.08 -3.69 -17.76
CA ARG A 54 -0.45 -4.71 -18.63
C ARG A 54 -1.15 -4.84 -19.99
N THR A 55 -2.46 -4.63 -20.01
CA THR A 55 -3.33 -4.84 -21.18
C THR A 55 -3.41 -3.61 -22.09
N SER A 56 -2.92 -2.45 -21.66
CA SER A 56 -2.96 -1.25 -22.50
C SER A 56 -1.85 -1.31 -23.55
N THR A 57 -2.23 -1.17 -24.82
CA THR A 57 -1.30 -0.99 -25.94
C THR A 57 -0.43 0.26 -25.75
N GLN A 58 -0.92 1.22 -24.97
CA GLN A 58 -0.18 2.37 -24.48
C GLN A 58 0.44 2.06 -23.11
N LYS A 59 1.77 1.95 -23.06
CA LYS A 59 2.56 1.87 -21.82
C LYS A 59 2.72 3.26 -21.20
N GLU A 60 1.61 3.95 -20.93
CA GLU A 60 1.68 5.24 -20.24
C GLU A 60 1.93 5.04 -18.75
N LYS A 61 2.78 5.91 -18.19
CA LYS A 61 3.09 5.95 -16.76
C LYS A 61 1.90 6.55 -16.03
N LEU A 62 1.22 5.74 -15.24
CA LEU A 62 0.08 6.11 -14.40
C LEU A 62 0.53 6.23 -12.94
N ILE A 63 -0.28 6.89 -12.12
CA ILE A 63 -0.03 7.05 -10.68
C ILE A 63 -1.05 6.22 -9.92
N PHE A 64 -0.59 5.39 -8.98
CA PHE A 64 -1.50 4.64 -8.12
C PHE A 64 -2.18 5.55 -7.11
N VAL A 65 -3.53 5.57 -7.12
CA VAL A 65 -4.34 6.47 -6.28
C VAL A 65 -5.34 5.74 -5.39
N GLY A 66 -5.40 4.41 -5.43
CA GLY A 66 -6.23 3.67 -4.48
C GLY A 66 -6.76 2.35 -4.96
N TYR A 67 -7.56 1.73 -4.10
CA TYR A 67 -8.20 0.45 -4.39
C TYR A 67 -9.63 0.67 -4.91
N SER A 68 -10.08 -0.22 -5.80
CA SER A 68 -11.49 -0.25 -6.21
C SER A 68 -12.36 -0.81 -5.09
N PHE A 69 -13.57 -0.28 -4.95
CA PHE A 69 -14.55 -0.77 -3.96
C PHE A 69 -15.23 -2.05 -4.44
N ASP A 70 -15.61 -2.11 -5.73
CA ASP A 70 -16.46 -3.17 -6.27
C ASP A 70 -15.69 -4.44 -6.64
N TYR A 71 -14.38 -4.33 -6.90
CA TYR A 71 -13.57 -5.42 -7.44
C TYR A 71 -12.16 -5.41 -6.83
N LYS A 72 -11.50 -6.57 -6.83
CA LYS A 72 -10.05 -6.70 -6.52
C LYS A 72 -9.22 -6.07 -7.65
N ALA A 73 -9.25 -4.76 -7.73
CA ALA A 73 -8.64 -3.94 -8.77
C ALA A 73 -8.06 -2.66 -8.15
N TYR A 74 -7.17 -2.02 -8.90
CA TYR A 74 -6.49 -0.79 -8.52
C TYR A 74 -7.02 0.38 -9.34
N ARG A 75 -7.07 1.55 -8.73
CA ARG A 75 -7.40 2.83 -9.35
C ARG A 75 -6.10 3.58 -9.63
N LEU A 76 -5.95 4.01 -10.88
CA LEU A 76 -4.76 4.63 -11.44
C LEU A 76 -5.13 5.96 -12.07
N LEU A 77 -4.41 7.03 -11.73
CA LEU A 77 -4.58 8.35 -12.32
C LEU A 77 -3.66 8.51 -13.52
N GLU A 78 -4.24 8.91 -14.65
CA GLU A 78 -3.49 9.36 -15.80
C GLU A 78 -3.11 10.84 -15.62
N PRO A 79 -1.82 11.18 -15.49
CA PRO A 79 -1.39 12.56 -15.18
C PRO A 79 -1.68 13.55 -16.33
N LYS A 80 -1.80 13.05 -17.57
CA LYS A 80 -2.06 13.88 -18.75
C LYS A 80 -3.53 14.29 -18.86
N SER A 81 -4.46 13.36 -18.65
CA SER A 81 -5.90 13.63 -18.80
C SER A 81 -6.62 13.88 -17.47
N GLY A 82 -5.99 13.56 -16.34
CA GLY A 82 -6.62 13.59 -15.02
C GLY A 82 -7.66 12.48 -14.81
N LYS A 83 -7.79 11.53 -15.73
CA LYS A 83 -8.77 10.44 -15.63
C LYS A 83 -8.29 9.33 -14.72
N VAL A 84 -9.21 8.75 -13.97
CA VAL A 84 -8.96 7.56 -13.15
C VAL A 84 -9.39 6.32 -13.91
N VAL A 85 -8.44 5.41 -14.13
CA VAL A 85 -8.63 4.10 -14.75
C VAL A 85 -8.62 3.03 -13.67
N THR A 86 -9.55 2.08 -13.75
CA THR A 86 -9.57 0.91 -12.85
C THR A 86 -9.07 -0.32 -13.58
N SER A 87 -8.07 -1.02 -13.04
CA SER A 87 -7.52 -2.25 -13.64
C SER A 87 -7.00 -3.23 -12.59
N ARG A 88 -7.09 -4.53 -12.88
CA ARG A 88 -6.54 -5.60 -12.03
C ARG A 88 -5.10 -5.92 -12.37
N ASP A 89 -4.78 -5.94 -13.67
CA ASP A 89 -3.46 -6.28 -14.19
C ASP A 89 -2.58 -5.04 -14.26
N VAL A 90 -1.95 -4.73 -13.14
CA VAL A 90 -1.10 -3.57 -12.96
C VAL A 90 0.31 -4.00 -12.57
N MET A 91 1.30 -3.39 -13.20
CA MET A 91 2.72 -3.50 -12.85
C MET A 91 3.11 -2.24 -12.09
N PHE A 92 3.53 -2.40 -10.83
CA PHE A 92 3.90 -1.29 -9.97
C PHE A 92 5.42 -1.12 -9.93
N LEU A 93 5.86 0.13 -10.03
CA LEU A 93 7.23 0.56 -9.80
C LEU A 93 7.29 1.22 -8.41
N GLU A 94 7.33 0.39 -7.37
CA GLU A 94 7.28 0.84 -5.97
C GLU A 94 8.66 1.25 -5.44
N LEU A 95 9.73 0.81 -6.12
CA LEU A 95 11.10 1.13 -5.78
C LEU A 95 11.71 2.00 -6.87
N ASP A 96 11.85 3.30 -6.59
CA ASP A 96 12.87 4.10 -7.23
C ASP A 96 14.24 3.67 -6.67
N ASN A 97 15.32 3.78 -7.46
CA ASN A 97 16.68 3.36 -7.05
C ASN A 97 17.14 3.91 -5.68
N ALA A 98 16.56 5.02 -5.20
CA ALA A 98 16.83 5.57 -3.89
C ALA A 98 16.26 4.74 -2.72
N THR A 99 15.10 4.10 -2.91
CA THR A 99 14.43 3.29 -1.87
C THR A 99 15.07 1.91 -1.71
N GLN A 100 15.64 1.35 -2.80
CA GLN A 100 16.45 0.13 -2.74
C GLN A 100 17.65 0.26 -1.80
N ALA A 101 18.28 1.44 -1.77
CA ALA A 101 19.39 1.71 -0.86
C ALA A 101 18.94 1.76 0.61
N VAL A 102 17.77 2.32 0.90
CA VAL A 102 17.22 2.40 2.26
C VAL A 102 16.76 1.02 2.76
N GLN A 103 16.20 0.18 1.89
CA GLN A 103 15.83 -1.20 2.22
C GLN A 103 17.06 -2.09 2.49
N ALA A 104 18.12 -1.95 1.67
CA ALA A 104 19.39 -2.63 1.90
C ALA A 104 20.05 -2.19 3.21
N GLN A 105 19.96 -0.90 3.56
CA GLN A 105 20.44 -0.39 4.86
C GLN A 105 19.60 -0.86 6.04
N ALA A 106 18.28 -0.97 5.90
CA ALA A 106 17.38 -1.42 6.97
C ALA A 106 17.58 -2.92 7.28
N GLU A 107 17.76 -3.77 6.27
CA GLU A 107 18.11 -5.18 6.47
C GLU A 107 19.48 -5.34 7.15
N GLU A 108 20.48 -4.51 6.78
CA GLU A 108 21.79 -4.55 7.43
C GLU A 108 21.74 -4.12 8.91
N VAL A 109 20.89 -3.16 9.26
CA VAL A 109 20.68 -2.72 10.66
C VAL A 109 19.95 -3.78 11.48
N LEU A 110 18.96 -4.48 10.90
CA LEU A 110 18.24 -5.57 11.58
C LEU A 110 19.15 -6.75 11.91
N VAL A 111 20.11 -7.07 11.02
CA VAL A 111 21.14 -8.12 11.25
C VAL A 111 22.12 -7.74 12.36
N ARG A 112 22.24 -6.46 12.70
CA ARG A 112 23.16 -5.94 13.73
C ARG A 112 22.49 -5.70 15.10
N LEU A 113 21.17 -5.84 15.22
CA LEU A 113 20.51 -5.71 16.52
C LEU A 113 20.83 -6.94 17.38
N PRO A 114 21.24 -6.76 18.65
CA PRO A 114 21.42 -7.89 19.55
C PRO A 114 20.09 -8.63 19.74
N PRO A 115 20.12 -9.96 19.98
CA PRO A 115 18.90 -10.71 20.28
C PRO A 115 18.18 -10.07 21.46
N ILE A 116 16.88 -9.81 21.29
CA ILE A 116 16.03 -9.35 22.39
C ILE A 116 15.86 -10.57 23.29
N GLU A 117 16.62 -10.62 24.39
CA GLU A 117 16.39 -11.63 25.42
C GLU A 117 15.03 -11.33 26.07
N LEU A 118 14.09 -12.25 25.91
CA LEU A 118 12.83 -12.22 26.63
C LEU A 118 13.15 -12.49 28.09
N ASN A 119 13.10 -11.46 28.92
CA ASN A 119 13.22 -11.61 30.36
C ASN A 119 12.01 -12.40 30.85
N GLU A 120 12.15 -13.73 30.93
CA GLU A 120 11.24 -14.56 31.70
C GLU A 120 11.24 -14.00 33.13
N SER A 121 10.09 -13.50 33.54
CA SER A 121 9.87 -13.01 34.90
C SER A 121 9.67 -14.25 35.74
N ASP A 122 10.68 -14.64 36.52
CA ASP A 122 10.53 -15.71 37.50
C ASP A 122 9.47 -15.30 38.54
N ASP A 123 8.39 -16.09 38.62
CA ASP A 123 7.41 -16.15 39.72
C ASP A 123 8.05 -16.68 41.02
#